data_AF-A0A3C1XEK2-F1
#
_entry.id   AF-A0A3C1XEK2-F1
#
_cell.length_a   1.000
_cell.length_b   1.000
_cell.length_c   1.000
_cell.angle_alpha   90.00
_cell.angle_beta   90.00
_cell.angle_gamma   90.00
#
_symmetry.space_group_name_H-M   'P 1'
#
loop_
_entity.id
_entity.type
_entity.pdbx_description
1 polymer ?
#
loop_
_entity_poly.entity_id
_entity_poly.type
_entity_poly.pdbx_seq_one_letter_code
_entity_poly.pdbx_strand_id
1 'polypeptide(L)' 'MDTMIKILLVEDDLSLSKSVYDFLKSFAEVKQVFDGEEGLYEAEMGIYDLILLDLML' A
#
# COMPACT_ATOMS: atom_id res chain seq x y z
N MET A 1 -4.22 -22.54 -5.54
CA MET A 1 -3.45 -21.40 -6.06
C MET A 1 -3.36 -20.45 -4.89
N ASP A 2 -2.17 -20.29 -4.31
CA ASP A 2 -1.98 -19.29 -3.26
C ASP A 2 -2.00 -17.93 -3.95
N THR A 3 -3.13 -17.22 -3.87
CA THR A 3 -3.21 -15.85 -4.35
C THR A 3 -2.37 -15.00 -3.39
N MET A 4 -1.28 -14.39 -3.87
CA MET A 4 -0.56 -13.43 -3.05
C MET A 4 -1.49 -12.27 -2.71
N ILE A 5 -1.58 -11.92 -1.42
CA ILE A 5 -2.35 -10.78 -0.93
C ILE A 5 -1.80 -9.51 -1.56
N LYS A 6 -2.66 -8.67 -2.13
CA LYS A 6 -2.31 -7.37 -2.71
C LYS A 6 -2.66 -6.24 -1.76
N ILE A 7 -1.67 -5.44 -1.39
CA ILE A 7 -1.81 -4.33 -0.46
C ILE A 7 -1.43 -3.02 -1.16
N LEU A 8 -2.30 -2.02 -1.04
CA LEU A 8 -1.96 -0.63 -1.34
C LEU A 8 -1.55 0.06 -0.03
N LEU A 9 -0.34 0.61 0.02
CA LEU A 9 0.19 1.38 1.14
C LEU A 9 0.31 2.85 0.71
N VAL A 10 -0.48 3.72 1.32
CA VAL A 10 -0.50 5.18 1.12
C VAL A 10 0.10 5.83 2.36
N GLU A 11 1.31 6.37 2.25
CA GLU A 11 2.10 6.90 3.37
C GLU A 11 3.16 7.86 2.82
N ASP A 12 3.15 9.13 3.23
CA ASP A 12 4.07 10.17 2.74
C ASP A 12 5.42 10.16 3.48
N ASP A 13 5.49 9.70 4.74
CA ASP A 13 6.77 9.50 5.42
C ASP A 13 7.50 8.28 4.82
N LEU A 14 8.51 8.57 4.00
CA LEU A 14 9.30 7.55 3.30
C LEU A 14 9.96 6.53 4.24
N SER A 15 10.30 6.93 5.47
CA SER A 15 10.93 6.04 6.45
C SER A 15 9.91 5.07 7.04
N LEU A 16 8.71 5.56 7.38
CA LEU A 16 7.61 4.74 7.85
C LEU A 16 7.10 3.82 6.74
N SER A 17 6.87 4.37 5.55
CA SER A 17 6.44 3.63 4.36
C SER A 17 7.39 2.46 4.07
N LYS A 18 8.71 2.72 4.05
CA LYS A 18 9.72 1.66 3.86
C LYS A 18 9.70 0.61 4.97
N SER A 19 9.56 1.03 6.23
CA SER A 19 9.52 0.11 7.36
C SER A 19 8.31 -0.85 7.29
N VAL A 20 7.14 -0.32 6.91
CA VAL A 20 5.92 -1.11 6.71
C VAL A 20 6.06 -2.03 5.49
N TYR A 21 6.58 -1.52 4.37
CA TYR A 21 6.85 -2.31 3.18
C TYR A 21 7.79 -3.49 3.45
N ASP A 22 8.91 -3.24 4.14
CA ASP A 22 9.90 -4.27 4.44
C ASP A 22 9.34 -5.41 5.29
N PHE A 23 8.36 -5.11 6.16
CA PHE A 23 7.60 -6.09 6.92
C PHE A 23 6.64 -6.90 6.03
N LEU A 24 5.82 -6.21 5.22
CA LEU A 24 4.73 -6.82 4.43
C LEU A 24 5.22 -7.62 3.23
N LYS A 25 6.31 -7.20 2.57
CA LYS A 25 6.82 -7.84 1.33
C LYS A 25 7.18 -9.32 1.48
N SER A 26 7.30 -9.81 2.71
CA SER A 26 7.60 -11.21 3.00
C SER A 26 6.40 -12.15 2.79
N PHE A 27 5.18 -11.61 2.74
CA PHE A 27 3.93 -12.38 2.59
C PHE A 27 2.86 -11.71 1.72
N ALA A 28 3.12 -10.52 1.16
CA ALA A 28 2.18 -9.78 0.31
C ALA A 28 2.90 -9.07 -0.85
N GLU A 29 2.17 -8.85 -1.94
CA GLU A 29 2.51 -7.91 -2.99
C GLU A 29 2.07 -6.51 -2.54
N VAL A 30 3.00 -5.58 -2.41
CA VAL A 30 2.73 -4.25 -1.84
C VAL A 30 3.06 -3.17 -2.87
N LYS A 31 2.09 -2.31 -3.17
CA LYS A 31 2.32 -1.06 -3.89
C LYS A 31 2.37 0.09 -2.89
N GLN A 32 3.47 0.83 -2.90
CA GLN A 32 3.64 2.05 -2.11
C GLN A 32 3.30 3.26 -2.98
N VAL A 33 2.51 4.18 -2.44
CA VAL A 33 2.22 5.50 -3.00
C VAL A 33 2.35 6.53 -1.88
N PHE A 34 2.68 7.76 -2.22
CA PHE A 34 3.15 8.77 -1.26
C PHE A 34 2.27 10.02 -1.23
N ASP A 35 1.14 9.99 -1.93
CA ASP A 35 0.17 11.07 -1.98
C ASP A 35 -1.26 10.52 -2.15
N GLY A 36 -2.23 11.35 -1.81
CA GLY A 36 -3.65 10.98 -1.86
C GLY A 36 -4.23 10.87 -3.28
N GLU A 37 -3.64 11.53 -4.29
CA GLU A 37 -4.14 11.48 -5.67
C GLU A 37 -3.83 10.12 -6.29
N GLU A 38 -2.58 9.67 -6.21
CA GLU A 38 -2.18 8.33 -6.64
C GLU A 38 -2.87 7.25 -5.79
N GLY A 39 -2.97 7.47 -4.46
CA GLY A 39 -3.68 6.57 -3.56
C GLY A 39 -5.14 6.35 -3.93
N LEU A 40 -5.86 7.42 -4.28
CA LEU A 40 -7.24 7.32 -4.74
C LEU A 40 -7.34 6.60 -6.08
N TYR A 41 -6.50 6.96 -7.05
CA TYR A 41 -6.49 6.34 -8.38
C TYR A 41 -6.27 4.81 -8.28
N GLU A 42 -5.33 4.38 -7.44
CA GLU A 42 -5.05 2.97 -7.23
C GLU A 42 -6.18 2.24 -6.51
N ALA A 43 -6.77 2.86 -5.49
CA ALA A 43 -7.90 2.29 -4.76
C ALA A 43 -9.12 2.06 -5.68
N GLU A 44 -9.39 2.98 -6.59
CA GLU A 44 -10.51 2.89 -7.54
C GLU A 44 -10.37 1.75 -8.55
N MET A 45 -9.16 1.23 -8.81
CA MET A 45 -8.97 0.05 -9.66
C MET A 45 -9.63 -1.20 -9.06
N GLY A 46 -9.86 -1.25 -7.74
CA GLY A 46 -10.55 -2.36 -7.08
C GLY A 46 -9.83 -3.70 -7.12
N ILE A 47 -8.50 -3.69 -7.30
CA ILE A 47 -7.66 -4.90 -7.42
C ILE A 47 -6.92 -5.28 -6.12
N TYR A 48 -7.00 -4.45 -5.09
CA TYR A 48 -6.30 -4.63 -3.81
C TYR A 48 -7.20 -5.33 -2.79
N ASP A 49 -6.61 -6.25 -2.03
CA ASP A 49 -7.31 -6.96 -0.94
C ASP A 49 -7.38 -6.10 0.34
N LEU A 50 -6.41 -5.22 0.53
CA LEU A 50 -6.29 -4.33 1.68
C LEU A 50 -5.66 -2.99 1.27
N ILE A 51 -6.14 -1.90 1.87
CA ILE A 51 -5.53 -0.57 1.77
C ILE A 51 -5.06 -0.17 3.18
N LEU A 52 -3.79 0.20 3.30
CA LEU A 52 -3.19 0.84 4.47
C LEU A 52 -3.02 2.32 4.13
N LEU A 53 -3.69 3.20 4.85
CA LEU A 53 -3.80 4.62 4.54
C LEU A 53 -3.37 5.46 5.75
N ASP A 54 -2.37 6.31 5.57
CA ASP A 54 -2.14 7.41 6.51
C ASP A 54 -3.29 8.42 6.44
N LEU A 55 -3.77 8.83 7.62
CA LEU A 55 -4.83 9.82 7.77
C LEU A 55 -4.32 11.25 7.61
N MET A 56 -3.03 11.48 7.84
CA MET A 56 -2.40 12.80 7.72
C MET A 56 -1.33 12.79 6.62
N LEU A 57 -1.80 12.73 5.37
CA LEU A 57 -0.99 12.91 4.16
C LEU A 57 -0.62 14.38 3.90
#